data_AF-A0A1F7QNW4-F1
#
_entry.id   AF-A0A1F7QNW4-F1
#
_cell.length_a   1.000
_cell.length_b   1.000
_cell.length_c   1.000
_cell.angle_alpha   90.00
_cell.angle_beta   90.00
_cell.angle_gamma   90.00
#
_symmetry.space_group_name_H-M   'P 1'
#
loop_
_entity.id
_entity.type
_entity.pdbx_description
1 polymer ?
#
loop_
_entity_poly.entity_id
_entity_poly.type
_entity_poly.pdbx_seq_one_letter_code
_entity_poly.pdbx_strand_id
1 'polypeptide(L)'
;MDEDTIADLKQFITATISQQMANVAAKEDLEHLAKKKDLERVEKKIDDIQTAVQHSAINYTSAVDEQVQDHEKRLTKLEQKTA
;
A
#
# COMPACT_ATOMS: atom_id res chain seq x y z
N MET A 1 -0.47 24.01 -59.03
CA MET A 1 0.09 23.64 -57.72
C MET A 1 1.25 22.71 -58.04
N ASP A 2 2.47 23.14 -57.75
CA ASP A 2 3.69 22.35 -58.03
C ASP A 2 3.97 21.36 -56.90
N GLU A 3 4.89 20.43 -57.16
CA GLU A 3 5.28 19.37 -56.24
C GLU A 3 5.94 19.93 -54.97
N ASP A 4 6.64 21.06 -55.09
CA ASP A 4 7.27 21.78 -53.97
C ASP A 4 6.22 22.31 -52.99
N THR A 5 5.13 22.92 -53.48
CA THR A 5 4.02 23.38 -52.62
C THR A 5 3.37 22.22 -51.85
N ILE A 6 3.28 21.03 -52.48
CA ILE A 6 2.74 19.83 -51.82
C ILE A 6 3.71 19.30 -50.76
N ALA A 7 5.02 19.36 -51.01
CA ALA A 7 6.05 18.95 -50.06
C ALA A 7 6.06 19.85 -48.81
N ASP A 8 6.00 21.17 -49.00
CA ASP A 8 5.96 22.15 -47.90
C ASP A 8 4.72 21.95 -47.01
N LEU A 9 3.56 21.72 -47.62
CA LEU A 9 2.33 21.47 -46.87
C LEU A 9 2.42 20.18 -46.06
N LYS A 10 3.01 19.11 -46.62
CA LYS A 10 3.24 17.86 -45.87
C LYS A 10 4.15 18.10 -44.68
N GLN A 11 5.27 18.80 -44.88
CA GLN A 11 6.21 19.09 -43.80
C GLN A 11 5.56 19.93 -42.70
N PHE A 12 4.77 20.95 -43.06
CA PHE A 12 4.04 21.77 -42.10
C PHE A 12 3.05 20.95 -41.27
N ILE A 13 2.26 20.09 -41.93
CA ILE A 13 1.31 19.20 -41.26
C ILE A 13 2.04 18.25 -40.30
N THR A 14 3.13 17.63 -40.74
CA THR A 14 3.94 16.73 -39.90
C THR A 14 4.51 17.45 -38.69
N ALA A 15 5.15 18.61 -38.88
CA ALA A 15 5.73 19.38 -37.79
C ALA A 15 4.67 19.82 -36.77
N THR A 16 3.51 20.27 -37.25
CA THR A 16 2.39 20.69 -36.39
C THR A 16 1.87 19.52 -35.55
N ILE A 17 1.67 18.35 -36.15
CA ILE A 17 1.22 17.15 -35.44
C ILE A 17 2.27 16.71 -34.41
N SER A 18 3.55 16.66 -34.79
CA SER A 18 4.63 16.30 -33.87
C SER A 18 4.69 17.22 -32.66
N GLN A 19 4.52 18.53 -32.85
CA GLN A 19 4.53 19.50 -31.76
C GLN A 19 3.30 19.34 -30.84
N GLN A 20 2.12 19.06 -31.39
CA GLN A 20 0.92 18.79 -30.59
C GLN A 20 1.03 17.50 -29.78
N MET A 21 1.69 16.48 -30.32
CA MET A 21 1.87 15.18 -29.68
C MET A 21 3.02 15.16 -28.65
N ALA A 22 3.91 16.15 -28.65
CA ALA A 22 5.12 16.17 -27.80
C ALA A 22 4.83 16.10 -26.28
N ASN A 23 3.64 16.51 -25.85
CA ASN A 23 3.23 16.50 -24.43
C ASN A 23 2.23 15.38 -24.11
N VAL A 24 1.93 14.50 -25.06
CA VAL A 24 1.09 13.33 -24.82
C VAL A 24 1.97 12.25 -24.22
N ALA A 25 1.66 11.82 -23.00
CA ALA A 25 2.37 10.71 -22.36
C ALA A 25 2.30 9.45 -23.25
N ALA A 26 3.46 8.89 -23.54
CA ALA A 26 3.58 7.61 -24.22
C ALA A 26 3.20 6.47 -23.25
N LYS A 27 2.97 5.28 -23.80
CA LYS A 27 2.61 4.11 -22.98
C LYS A 27 3.74 3.75 -22.02
N GLU A 28 4.97 3.92 -22.49
CA GLU A 28 6.22 3.70 -21.77
C GLU A 28 6.36 4.64 -20.56
N ASP A 29 5.88 5.88 -20.66
CA ASP A 29 5.90 6.85 -19.56
C ASP A 29 5.05 6.41 -18.36
N LEU A 30 4.04 5.57 -18.58
CA LEU A 30 3.10 5.11 -17.56
C LEU A 30 3.50 3.76 -16.94
N GLU A 31 4.55 3.08 -17.44
CA GLU A 31 4.92 1.73 -16.98
C GLU A 31 5.40 1.70 -15.53
N HIS A 32 5.93 2.82 -15.03
CA HIS A 32 6.40 2.98 -13.66
C HIS A 32 5.31 3.42 -12.67
N LEU A 33 4.09 3.70 -13.13
CA LEU A 33 3.00 4.05 -12.25
C LEU A 33 2.41 2.79 -11.57
N ALA A 34 2.20 2.89 -10.26
CA ALA A 34 1.49 1.86 -9.51
C ALA A 34 0.09 1.67 -10.10
N LYS A 35 -0.27 0.42 -10.36
CA LYS A 35 -1.59 0.05 -10.87
C LYS A 35 -2.53 -0.21 -9.70
N LYS A 36 -3.84 -0.15 -9.94
CA LYS A 36 -4.86 -0.47 -8.93
C LYS A 36 -4.57 -1.80 -8.20
N LYS A 37 -4.17 -2.82 -8.95
CA LYS A 37 -3.83 -4.15 -8.41
C LYS A 37 -2.63 -4.14 -7.44
N ASP A 38 -1.68 -3.22 -7.63
CA ASP A 38 -0.55 -3.05 -6.72
C ASP A 38 -1.03 -2.48 -5.38
N LEU A 39 -1.97 -1.53 -5.41
CA LEU A 39 -2.60 -0.97 -4.21
C LEU A 39 -3.44 -2.00 -3.47
N GLU A 40 -4.29 -2.75 -4.17
CA GLU A 40 -5.09 -3.85 -3.59
C GLU A 40 -4.19 -4.90 -2.90
N ARG A 41 -3.00 -5.17 -3.46
CA ARG A 41 -2.01 -6.06 -2.84
C ARG A 41 -1.42 -5.48 -1.56
N VAL A 42 -1.18 -4.17 -1.53
CA VAL A 42 -0.67 -3.48 -0.33
C VAL A 42 -1.74 -3.46 0.76
N GLU A 43 -3.00 -3.14 0.42
CA GLU A 43 -4.13 -3.21 1.35
C GLU A 43 -4.25 -4.59 2.00
N LYS A 44 -4.24 -5.66 1.20
CA LYS A 44 -4.28 -7.02 1.75
C LYS A 44 -3.13 -7.31 2.71
N LYS A 45 -1.91 -6.87 2.37
CA LYS A 45 -0.75 -7.06 3.27
C LYS A 45 -0.92 -6.29 4.59
N ILE A 46 -1.48 -5.10 4.54
CA ILE A 46 -1.79 -4.30 5.73
C ILE A 46 -2.83 -5.04 6.59
N ASP A 47 -3.89 -5.56 5.99
CA ASP A 47 -4.92 -6.33 6.71
C ASP A 47 -4.34 -7.60 7.37
N ASP A 48 -3.47 -8.32 6.66
CA ASP A 48 -2.80 -9.52 7.18
C ASP A 48 -1.91 -9.15 8.39
N ILE A 49 -1.14 -8.05 8.31
CA ILE A 49 -0.29 -7.55 9.40
C ILE A 49 -1.14 -7.08 10.58
N GLN A 50 -2.19 -6.30 10.34
CA GLN A 50 -3.08 -5.78 11.38
C GLN A 50 -3.69 -6.95 12.16
N THR A 51 -4.18 -7.96 11.46
CA THR A 51 -4.74 -9.18 12.08
C THR A 51 -3.70 -9.91 12.95
N ALA A 52 -2.48 -10.08 12.43
CA ALA A 52 -1.40 -10.75 13.16
C ALA A 52 -1.01 -10.00 14.44
N VAL A 53 -0.89 -8.66 14.35
CA VAL A 53 -0.58 -7.79 15.50
C VAL A 53 -1.71 -7.85 16.53
N GLN A 54 -2.97 -7.77 16.09
CA GLN A 54 -4.13 -7.86 16.97
C GLN A 54 -4.17 -9.20 17.72
N HIS A 55 -3.96 -10.32 17.04
CA HIS A 55 -3.89 -11.63 17.69
C HIS A 55 -2.74 -11.72 18.70
N SER A 56 -1.55 -11.21 18.35
CA SER A 56 -0.41 -11.21 19.27
C SER A 56 -0.71 -10.39 20.53
N ALA A 57 -1.34 -9.22 20.37
CA ALA A 57 -1.71 -8.36 21.50
C ALA A 57 -2.74 -9.03 22.41
N ILE A 58 -3.78 -9.65 21.84
CA ILE A 58 -4.80 -10.40 22.60
C ILE A 58 -4.15 -11.54 23.37
N ASN A 59 -3.33 -12.36 22.71
CA ASN A 59 -2.67 -13.51 23.36
C ASN A 59 -1.79 -13.08 24.53
N TYR A 60 -1.02 -11.99 24.37
CA TYR A 60 -0.20 -11.46 25.45
C TYR A 60 -1.06 -10.96 26.63
N THR A 61 -2.09 -10.16 26.34
CA THR A 61 -2.99 -9.65 27.38
C THR A 61 -3.67 -10.78 28.15
N SER A 62 -4.18 -11.80 27.44
CA SER A 62 -4.81 -12.96 28.09
C SER A 62 -3.83 -13.74 28.98
N ALA A 63 -2.59 -13.95 28.52
CA ALA A 63 -1.58 -14.62 29.33
C ALA A 63 -1.21 -13.83 30.60
N VAL A 64 -1.11 -12.50 30.48
CA VAL A 64 -0.86 -11.62 31.63
C VAL A 64 -2.04 -11.64 32.61
N ASP A 65 -3.28 -11.57 32.12
CA ASP A 65 -4.47 -11.63 32.96
C ASP A 65 -4.55 -12.95 33.75
N GLU A 66 -4.28 -14.08 33.10
CA GLU A 66 -4.21 -15.39 33.77
C GLU A 66 -3.12 -15.42 34.86
N GLN A 67 -1.95 -14.87 34.55
CA GLN A 67 -0.84 -14.81 35.51
C GLN A 67 -1.18 -13.91 36.71
N VAL A 68 -1.80 -12.75 36.49
CA VAL A 68 -2.24 -11.85 37.56
C VAL A 68 -3.26 -12.55 38.46
N GLN A 69 -4.23 -13.25 37.88
CA GLN A 69 -5.21 -14.02 38.65
C GLN A 69 -4.57 -15.15 39.48
N ASP A 70 -3.56 -15.86 38.94
CA ASP A 70 -2.81 -16.85 39.73
C ASP A 70 -2.06 -16.19 40.90
N HIS A 71 -1.38 -15.07 40.62
CA HIS A 71 -0.63 -14.34 41.63
C HIS A 71 -1.54 -13.83 42.75
N GLU A 72 -2.71 -13.27 42.43
CA GLU A 72 -3.71 -12.84 43.41
C GLU A 72 -4.14 -14.01 44.32
N LYS A 73 -4.48 -15.16 43.73
CA LYS A 73 -4.86 -16.37 44.51
C LYS A 73 -3.75 -16.82 45.45
N ARG A 74 -2.49 -16.76 45.01
CA ARG A 74 -1.33 -17.14 45.82
C ARG A 74 -1.08 -16.14 46.95
N LEU A 75 -1.22 -14.85 46.69
CA LEU A 75 -1.11 -13.80 47.70
C LEU A 75 -2.18 -13.97 48.79
N THR A 76 -3.45 -14.17 48.42
CA THR A 76 -4.53 -14.42 49.40
C THR A 76 -4.23 -15.62 50.30
N LYS A 77 -3.70 -16.71 49.75
CA LYS A 77 -3.31 -17.89 50.54
C LYS A 77 -2.16 -17.61 51.49
N LEU A 78 -1.18 -16.80 51.06
CA LEU A 78 -0.05 -16.42 51.91
C LEU A 78 -0.51 -15.53 53.06
N GLU A 79 -1.35 -14.53 52.78
CA GLU A 79 -1.93 -13.63 53.77
C GLU A 79 -2.69 -14.42 54.85
N GLN A 80 -3.51 -15.38 54.45
CA GLN A 80 -4.23 -16.28 55.38
C GLN A 80 -3.30 -17.15 56.24
N LYS A 81 -2.12 -17.53 55.74
CA LYS A 81 -1.16 -18.36 56.48
C LYS A 81 -0.33 -17.54 57.46
N THR A 82 -0.14 -16.26 57.18
CA THR A 82 0.64 -15.33 58.02
C THR A 82 -0.19 -14.60 59.08
N ALA A 83 -1.52 -14.66 58.98
CA ALA A 83 -2.46 -14.14 59.98
C ALA A 83 -2.77 -15.18 61.07
#